data_AF-A0A1X1ZCC1-F1
#
_entry.id   AF-A0A1X1ZCC1-F1
#
_cell.length_a   1.000
_cell.length_b   1.000
_cell.length_c   1.000
_cell.angle_alpha   90.00
_cell.angle_beta   90.00
_cell.angle_gamma   90.00
#
_symmetry.space_group_name_H-M   'P 1'
#
loop_
_entity.id
_entity.type
_entity.pdbx_description
1 polymer ?
#
loop_
_entity_poly.entity_id
_entity_poly.type
_entity_poly.pdbx_seq_one_letter_code
_entity_poly.pdbx_strand_id
1 'polypeptide(L)'
;MPAAHATAGAWTLTNAARTNLLNGTYGNLTASNGATIKLLTSSSNIGASSTTCAGVTGEVANGNGYTTGGVTGTLVASGTTTVTLSLSANVTFQASGGSIVFRYYLICYNSQVLAYALGDNTPADITITNGNTETLSNSQPVWTVA
;
A
#
# COMPACT_ATOMS: atom_id res chain seq x y z
N MET A 1 -18.86 7.69 -14.61
CA MET A 1 -18.94 6.22 -14.46
C MET A 1 -18.35 5.91 -13.09
N PRO A 2 -18.91 4.95 -12.32
CA PRO A 2 -18.51 4.79 -10.93
C PRO A 2 -17.04 4.34 -10.87
N ALA A 3 -16.28 4.97 -9.98
CA ALA A 3 -14.95 4.49 -9.58
C ALA A 3 -15.08 3.00 -9.22
N ALA A 4 -14.19 2.16 -9.75
CA ALA A 4 -14.08 0.82 -9.21
C ALA A 4 -13.69 0.97 -7.73
N HIS A 5 -14.55 0.46 -6.86
CA HIS A 5 -14.37 0.49 -5.42
C HIS A 5 -13.79 -0.86 -5.04
N ALA A 6 -12.49 -1.02 -5.17
CA ALA A 6 -11.80 -2.14 -4.56
C ALA A 6 -11.62 -1.85 -3.06
N THR A 7 -12.37 -2.54 -2.20
CA THR A 7 -12.05 -2.54 -0.77
C THR A 7 -10.80 -3.40 -0.58
N ALA A 8 -9.66 -2.76 -0.32
CA ALA A 8 -8.43 -3.47 -0.02
C ALA A 8 -8.68 -4.53 1.07
N GLY A 9 -8.13 -5.73 0.84
CA GLY A 9 -8.13 -6.78 1.84
C GLY A 9 -7.37 -6.39 3.10
N ALA A 10 -7.42 -7.25 4.13
CA ALA A 10 -6.70 -7.00 5.36
C ALA A 10 -5.19 -6.82 5.13
N TRP A 11 -4.60 -5.82 5.77
CA TRP A 11 -3.17 -5.55 5.69
C TRP A 11 -2.37 -6.64 6.42
N THR A 12 -1.31 -7.11 5.76
CA THR A 12 -0.34 -8.04 6.33
C THR A 12 0.98 -7.32 6.54
N LEU A 13 1.44 -7.21 7.79
CA LEU A 13 2.80 -6.79 8.10
C LEU A 13 3.79 -7.89 7.72
N THR A 14 4.91 -7.52 7.12
CA THR A 14 5.99 -8.49 6.89
C THR A 14 6.70 -8.86 8.20
N ASN A 15 7.42 -9.97 8.19
CA ASN A 15 8.24 -10.40 9.32
C ASN A 15 9.27 -9.33 9.68
N ALA A 16 9.94 -8.79 8.66
CA ALA A 16 10.90 -7.70 8.82
C ALA A 16 10.24 -6.44 9.38
N ALA A 17 9.03 -6.09 8.94
CA ALA A 17 8.31 -4.96 9.48
C ALA A 17 8.03 -5.10 10.98
N ARG A 18 7.56 -6.28 11.41
CA ARG A 18 7.35 -6.57 12.83
C ARG A 18 8.64 -6.42 13.64
N THR A 19 9.75 -6.97 13.16
CA THR A 19 11.06 -6.81 13.81
C THR A 19 11.51 -5.34 13.85
N ASN A 20 11.37 -4.61 12.76
CA ASN A 20 11.78 -3.20 12.66
C ASN A 20 10.93 -2.28 13.53
N LEU A 21 9.64 -2.61 13.74
CA LEU A 21 8.77 -1.91 14.68
C LEU A 21 9.29 -2.08 16.12
N LEU A 22 9.63 -3.31 16.51
CA LEU A 22 10.14 -3.62 17.85
C LEU A 22 11.53 -3.02 18.09
N ASN A 23 12.37 -2.99 17.04
CA ASN A 23 13.72 -2.43 17.11
C ASN A 23 13.75 -0.89 16.95
N GLY A 24 12.60 -0.25 16.72
CA GLY A 24 12.52 1.19 16.46
C GLY A 24 13.19 1.65 15.15
N THR A 25 13.48 0.73 14.24
CA THR A 25 14.20 1.00 12.97
C THR A 25 13.43 1.96 12.06
N TYR A 26 12.11 1.95 12.12
CA TYR A 26 11.27 2.89 11.36
C TYR A 26 11.31 4.32 11.92
N GLY A 27 11.80 4.53 13.14
CA GLY A 27 11.73 5.82 13.82
C GLY A 27 10.27 6.26 13.99
N ASN A 28 9.95 7.48 13.54
CA ASN A 28 8.62 8.05 13.65
C ASN A 28 7.74 7.74 12.42
N LEU A 29 7.00 6.63 12.47
CA LEU A 29 6.08 6.20 11.40
C LEU A 29 5.04 7.24 10.96
N THR A 30 4.71 8.24 11.79
CA THR A 30 3.72 9.27 11.45
C THR A 30 4.32 10.51 10.78
N ALA A 31 5.62 10.48 10.45
CA ALA A 31 6.26 11.56 9.69
C ALA A 31 5.65 11.69 8.28
N SER A 32 5.46 12.93 7.83
CA SER A 32 4.60 13.28 6.68
C SER A 32 4.99 12.67 5.32
N ASN A 33 6.21 12.15 5.15
CA ASN A 33 6.75 11.69 3.86
C ASN A 33 7.45 10.32 3.92
N GLY A 34 7.29 9.58 5.01
CA GLY A 34 7.99 8.29 5.13
C GLY A 34 7.33 7.17 4.32
N ALA A 35 6.01 7.24 4.10
CA ALA A 35 5.23 6.18 3.49
C ALA A 35 4.97 6.40 1.99
N THR A 36 5.23 5.37 1.19
CA THR A 36 4.89 5.30 -0.24
C THR A 36 4.00 4.08 -0.48
N ILE A 37 2.91 4.29 -1.22
CA ILE A 37 1.94 3.26 -1.57
C ILE A 37 2.15 2.91 -3.04
N LYS A 38 2.54 1.66 -3.29
CA LYS A 38 2.86 1.13 -4.62
C LYS A 38 1.81 0.14 -5.06
N LEU A 39 1.60 0.06 -6.37
CA LEU A 39 0.76 -0.96 -7.00
C LEU A 39 1.63 -2.08 -7.56
N LEU A 40 1.30 -3.31 -7.21
CA LEU A 40 2.02 -4.50 -7.70
C LEU A 40 1.08 -5.38 -8.51
N THR A 41 1.61 -5.92 -9.61
CA THR A 41 0.95 -6.89 -10.49
C THR A 41 0.88 -8.27 -9.82
N SER A 42 0.11 -9.18 -10.42
CA SER A 42 -0.06 -10.55 -9.95
C SER A 42 1.21 -11.41 -10.02
N SER A 43 2.24 -10.98 -10.75
CA SER A 43 3.55 -11.65 -10.83
C SER A 43 4.54 -11.20 -9.75
N SER A 44 4.14 -10.30 -8.85
CA SER A 44 5.01 -9.82 -7.78
C SER A 44 5.43 -10.93 -6.82
N ASN A 45 6.68 -10.85 -6.34
CA ASN A 45 7.22 -11.71 -5.29
C ASN A 45 6.85 -11.24 -3.87
N ILE A 46 5.95 -10.27 -3.71
CA ILE A 46 5.57 -9.75 -2.39
C ILE A 46 5.02 -10.86 -1.48
N GLY A 47 5.51 -10.90 -0.25
CA GLY A 47 5.03 -11.81 0.76
C GLY A 47 5.56 -11.48 2.15
N ALA A 48 5.21 -12.33 3.13
CA ALA A 48 5.59 -12.10 4.53
C ALA A 48 7.12 -12.04 4.77
N SER A 49 7.93 -12.62 3.88
CA SER A 49 9.41 -12.57 3.95
C SER A 49 10.03 -11.33 3.31
N SER A 50 9.25 -10.48 2.62
CA SER A 50 9.78 -9.31 1.92
C SER A 50 10.33 -8.27 2.91
N THR A 51 11.51 -7.74 2.61
CA THR A 51 12.28 -6.87 3.52
C THR A 51 12.40 -5.45 3.00
N THR A 52 12.93 -5.27 1.79
CA THR A 52 13.17 -3.96 1.16
C THR A 52 12.28 -3.76 -0.06
N CYS A 53 11.90 -2.52 -0.31
CA CYS A 53 11.03 -2.19 -1.45
C CYS A 53 11.74 -2.35 -2.80
N ALA A 54 13.07 -2.28 -2.82
CA ALA A 54 13.87 -2.58 -4.01
C ALA A 54 13.93 -4.09 -4.31
N GLY A 55 13.76 -4.95 -3.31
CA GLY A 55 13.70 -6.40 -3.47
C GLY A 55 12.33 -6.94 -3.89
N VAL A 56 11.30 -6.09 -3.87
CA VAL A 56 9.96 -6.44 -4.36
C VAL A 56 9.89 -6.21 -5.86
N THR A 57 9.48 -7.22 -6.61
CA THR A 57 9.33 -7.20 -8.06
C THR A 57 7.87 -6.97 -8.46
N GLY A 58 7.63 -6.75 -9.75
CA GLY A 58 6.28 -6.69 -10.30
C GLY A 58 5.52 -5.40 -9.97
N GLU A 59 6.21 -4.32 -9.59
CA GLU A 59 5.61 -2.99 -9.53
C GLU A 59 5.07 -2.59 -10.91
N VAL A 60 3.88 -1.97 -10.93
CA VAL A 60 3.29 -1.43 -12.16
C VAL A 60 4.30 -0.50 -12.85
N ALA A 61 4.49 -0.71 -14.16
CA ALA A 61 5.43 0.08 -14.95
C ALA A 61 4.99 1.54 -15.04
N ASN A 62 5.95 2.46 -15.17
CA ASN A 62 5.66 3.86 -15.42
C ASN A 62 4.84 4.03 -16.72
N GLY A 63 3.75 4.77 -16.65
CA GLY A 63 2.82 4.98 -17.76
C GLY A 63 1.36 4.87 -17.32
N ASN A 64 0.45 5.14 -18.25
CA ASN A 64 -1.00 5.07 -18.02
C ASN A 64 -1.50 5.85 -16.79
N GLY A 65 -0.82 6.93 -16.39
CA GLY A 65 -1.13 7.72 -15.19
C GLY A 65 -0.44 7.24 -13.89
N TYR A 66 0.29 6.12 -13.93
CA TYR A 66 1.08 5.62 -12.80
C TYR A 66 2.57 6.02 -12.92
N THR A 67 3.14 6.46 -11.80
CA THR A 67 4.58 6.72 -11.66
C THR A 67 5.20 5.63 -10.80
N THR A 68 6.17 4.90 -11.34
CA THR A 68 6.98 3.95 -10.55
C THR A 68 7.61 4.64 -9.34
N GLY A 69 7.52 4.00 -8.18
CA GLY A 69 7.73 4.61 -6.87
C GLY A 69 6.42 4.78 -6.10
N GLY A 70 5.28 4.78 -6.79
CA GLY A 70 3.96 4.87 -6.18
C GLY A 70 3.56 6.28 -5.77
N VAL A 71 2.54 6.37 -4.92
CA VAL A 71 1.99 7.64 -4.40
C VAL A 71 2.41 7.80 -2.94
N THR A 72 2.89 8.98 -2.57
CA THR A 72 3.20 9.28 -1.17
C THR A 72 1.92 9.35 -0.34
N GLY A 73 1.96 8.75 0.85
CA GLY A 73 0.90 8.88 1.85
C GLY A 73 1.47 9.25 3.22
N THR A 74 0.59 9.62 4.12
CA THR A 74 0.93 9.83 5.53
C THR A 74 0.23 8.79 6.38
N LEU A 75 0.96 8.20 7.32
CA LEU A 75 0.40 7.31 8.32
C LEU A 75 0.09 8.09 9.59
N VAL A 76 -0.97 7.71 10.28
CA VAL A 76 -1.36 8.28 11.57
C VAL A 76 -1.59 7.16 12.57
N ALA A 77 -1.17 7.39 13.80
CA ALA A 77 -1.46 6.52 14.93
C ALA A 77 -2.61 7.10 15.76
N SER A 78 -3.53 6.27 16.22
CA SER A 78 -4.64 6.66 17.10
C SER A 78 -4.82 5.66 18.24
N GLY A 79 -5.41 6.12 19.34
CA GLY A 79 -5.61 5.33 20.56
C GLY A 79 -4.41 5.39 21.52
N THR A 80 -4.63 4.91 22.75
CA THR A 80 -3.66 4.99 23.86
C THR A 80 -3.36 3.64 24.50
N THR A 81 -4.40 2.83 24.73
CA THR A 81 -4.26 1.44 25.21
C THR A 81 -4.14 0.47 24.03
N THR A 82 -5.01 0.66 23.03
CA THR A 82 -4.94 -0.03 21.75
C THR A 82 -4.54 0.99 20.71
N VAL A 83 -3.36 0.86 20.14
CA VAL A 83 -2.83 1.81 19.16
C VAL A 83 -3.05 1.25 17.76
N THR A 84 -3.72 2.04 16.91
CA THR A 84 -4.01 1.70 15.52
C THR A 84 -3.22 2.61 14.59
N LEU A 85 -2.52 2.01 13.64
CA LEU A 85 -1.86 2.70 12.54
C LEU A 85 -2.75 2.63 11.29
N SER A 86 -3.05 3.79 10.70
CA SER A 86 -3.88 3.91 9.49
C SER A 86 -3.29 4.94 8.53
N LEU A 87 -3.79 4.98 7.29
CA LEU A 87 -3.56 6.12 6.41
C LEU A 87 -4.28 7.36 6.97
N SER A 88 -3.70 8.55 6.81
CA SER A 88 -4.32 9.81 7.25
C SER A 88 -5.47 10.22 6.33
N ALA A 89 -5.38 9.90 5.04
CA ALA A 89 -6.32 10.27 4.00
C ALA A 89 -6.37 9.17 2.93
N ASN A 90 -7.41 9.22 2.10
CA ASN A 90 -7.55 8.32 0.95
C ASN A 90 -6.38 8.53 -0.03
N VAL A 91 -5.89 7.44 -0.62
CA VAL A 91 -4.87 7.48 -1.67
C VAL A 91 -5.53 7.11 -2.99
N THR A 92 -5.35 7.93 -4.02
CA THR A 92 -6.00 7.75 -5.31
C THR A 92 -5.00 7.39 -6.41
N PHE A 93 -5.39 6.48 -7.28
CA PHE A 93 -4.66 6.08 -8.47
C PHE A 93 -5.56 6.34 -9.69
N GLN A 94 -5.14 7.24 -10.56
CA GLN A 94 -5.90 7.62 -11.75
C GLN A 94 -5.26 7.05 -13.01
N ALA A 95 -6.04 6.32 -13.79
CA ALA A 95 -5.59 5.82 -15.08
C ALA A 95 -5.75 6.90 -16.16
N SER A 96 -4.67 7.18 -16.90
CA SER A 96 -4.65 8.19 -17.97
C SER A 96 -3.73 7.77 -19.12
N GLY A 97 -4.26 7.71 -20.33
CA GLY A 97 -3.54 7.25 -21.53
C GLY A 97 -3.53 5.72 -21.71
N GLY A 98 -4.16 4.98 -20.80
CA GLY A 98 -4.30 3.52 -20.85
C GLY A 98 -4.89 2.99 -19.55
N SER A 99 -4.98 1.66 -19.40
CA SER A 99 -5.45 1.03 -18.17
C SER A 99 -4.30 0.68 -17.23
N ILE A 100 -4.55 0.68 -15.93
CA ILE A 100 -3.64 0.20 -14.89
C ILE A 100 -4.20 -1.15 -14.38
N VAL A 101 -3.37 -2.19 -14.38
CA VAL A 101 -3.75 -3.51 -13.86
C VAL A 101 -2.85 -3.87 -12.69
N PHE A 102 -3.43 -4.23 -11.55
CA PHE A 102 -2.69 -4.57 -10.34
C PHE A 102 -3.46 -5.60 -9.48
N ARG A 103 -2.76 -6.24 -8.55
CA ARG A 103 -3.33 -7.20 -7.58
C ARG A 103 -3.06 -6.83 -6.14
N TYR A 104 -1.95 -6.17 -5.85
CA TYR A 104 -1.55 -5.87 -4.48
C TYR A 104 -1.29 -4.38 -4.28
N TYR A 105 -1.64 -3.91 -3.08
CA TYR A 105 -1.13 -2.67 -2.52
C TYR A 105 0.09 -2.99 -1.64
N LEU A 106 1.13 -2.18 -1.75
CA LEU A 106 2.34 -2.27 -0.93
C LEU A 106 2.58 -0.91 -0.25
N ILE A 107 2.74 -0.92 1.07
CA ILE A 107 3.23 0.23 1.83
C ILE A 107 4.71 0.03 2.13
N CYS A 108 5.49 0.99 1.65
CA CYS A 108 6.92 1.12 1.89
C CYS A 108 7.16 2.29 2.84
N TYR A 109 7.97 2.09 3.88
CA TYR A 109 8.40 3.17 4.77
C TYR A 109 9.92 3.30 4.76
N ASN A 110 10.45 4.45 4.35
CA ASN A 110 11.90 4.68 4.20
C ASN A 110 12.61 3.55 3.40
N SER A 111 12.04 3.15 2.27
CA SER A 111 12.53 2.05 1.40
C SER A 111 12.48 0.63 1.99
N GLN A 112 11.95 0.46 3.21
CA GLN A 112 11.67 -0.85 3.80
C GLN A 112 10.20 -1.22 3.58
N VAL A 113 9.90 -2.50 3.38
CA VAL A 113 8.51 -2.97 3.29
C VAL A 113 7.89 -2.89 4.67
N LEU A 114 6.72 -2.25 4.79
CA LEU A 114 5.93 -2.21 6.02
C LEU A 114 4.78 -3.22 5.98
N ALA A 115 3.89 -3.06 5.00
CA ALA A 115 2.66 -3.84 4.89
C ALA A 115 2.29 -4.08 3.44
N TYR A 116 1.53 -5.14 3.16
CA TYR A 116 0.89 -5.35 1.88
C TYR A 116 -0.54 -5.85 2.06
N ALA A 117 -1.38 -5.61 1.06
CA ALA A 117 -2.77 -6.08 1.03
C ALA A 117 -3.13 -6.52 -0.38
N LEU A 118 -4.06 -7.48 -0.48
CA LEU A 118 -4.74 -7.73 -1.74
C LEU A 118 -5.60 -6.52 -2.09
N GLY A 119 -5.61 -6.15 -3.37
CA GLY A 119 -6.46 -5.08 -3.85
C GLY A 119 -7.93 -5.47 -3.78
N ASP A 120 -8.24 -6.72 -4.10
CA ASP A 120 -9.59 -7.31 -4.07
C ASP A 120 -9.63 -8.49 -3.07
N ASN A 121 -10.71 -8.63 -2.32
CA ASN A 121 -10.86 -9.66 -1.28
C ASN A 121 -11.19 -11.06 -1.84
N THR A 122 -11.54 -11.16 -3.12
CA THR A 122 -11.65 -12.38 -3.92
C THR A 122 -10.51 -12.41 -4.92
N PRO A 123 -9.28 -12.84 -4.52
CA PRO A 123 -8.00 -12.51 -5.15
C PRO A 123 -8.04 -12.44 -6.68
N ALA A 124 -8.31 -11.24 -7.20
CA ALA A 124 -8.46 -10.96 -8.62
C ALA A 124 -7.60 -9.74 -8.98
N ASP A 125 -7.28 -9.62 -10.27
CA ASP A 125 -6.63 -8.42 -10.79
C ASP A 125 -7.67 -7.31 -10.91
N ILE A 126 -7.34 -6.14 -10.37
CA ILE A 126 -8.11 -4.93 -10.53
C ILE A 126 -7.62 -4.22 -11.79
N THR A 127 -8.57 -3.74 -12.60
CA THR A 127 -8.28 -2.96 -13.79
C THR A 127 -8.89 -1.57 -13.67
N ILE A 128 -8.04 -0.58 -13.44
CA ILE A 128 -8.42 0.84 -13.55
C ILE A 128 -8.43 1.18 -15.03
N THR A 129 -9.61 1.31 -15.62
CA THR A 129 -9.74 1.69 -17.04
C THR A 129 -9.44 3.17 -17.24
N ASN A 130 -8.94 3.54 -18.42
CA ASN A 130 -8.56 4.93 -18.75
C ASN A 130 -9.68 5.94 -18.40
N GLY A 131 -9.31 7.02 -17.72
CA GLY A 131 -10.23 8.06 -17.27
C GLY A 131 -10.94 7.76 -15.94
N ASN A 132 -10.76 6.57 -15.37
CA ASN A 132 -11.28 6.21 -14.06
C ASN A 132 -10.20 6.28 -12.99
N THR A 133 -10.66 6.30 -11.74
CA THR A 133 -9.83 6.40 -10.55
C THR A 133 -10.18 5.27 -9.61
N GLU A 134 -9.15 4.72 -8.95
CA GLU A 134 -9.34 3.85 -7.80
C GLU A 134 -8.80 4.49 -6.54
N THR A 135 -9.53 4.26 -5.46
CA THR A 135 -9.31 4.94 -4.18
C THR A 135 -9.08 3.90 -3.11
N LEU A 136 -7.85 3.86 -2.61
CA LEU A 136 -7.51 3.15 -1.39
C LEU A 136 -8.03 3.97 -0.20
N SER A 137 -9.04 3.45 0.48
CA SER A 137 -9.65 4.12 1.62
C SER A 137 -8.74 4.12 2.85
N ASN A 138 -8.79 5.21 3.62
CA ASN A 138 -8.11 5.30 4.92
C ASN A 138 -8.88 4.65 6.09
N SER A 139 -10.06 4.09 5.83
CA SER A 139 -10.91 3.51 6.88
C SER A 139 -10.42 2.14 7.37
N GLN A 140 -9.57 1.45 6.61
CA GLN A 140 -9.02 0.16 6.99
C GLN A 140 -7.74 0.36 7.80
N PRO A 141 -7.62 -0.21 9.01
CA PRO A 141 -6.40 -0.13 9.79
C PRO A 141 -5.28 -0.92 9.10
N VAL A 142 -4.08 -0.32 9.04
CA VAL A 142 -2.88 -1.00 8.54
C VAL A 142 -2.38 -2.01 9.58
N TRP A 143 -2.43 -1.64 10.86
CA TRP A 143 -2.08 -2.52 11.97
C TRP A 143 -2.66 -1.99 13.28
N THR A 144 -2.92 -2.89 14.22
CA THR A 144 -3.35 -2.55 15.58
C THR A 144 -2.51 -3.35 16.57
N VAL A 145 -2.03 -2.66 17.62
CA VAL A 145 -1.40 -3.26 18.81
C VAL A 145 -2.29 -3.01 20.02
N ALA A 146 -2.44 -4.02 20.87
CA ALA A 146 -3.20 -3.97 22.11
C ALA A 146 -2.32 -4.36 23.29
#